data_AF-A0A3M0WW42-F1
#
_entry.id   AF-A0A3M0WW42-F1
#
_cell.length_a   1.000
_cell.length_b   1.000
_cell.length_c   1.000
_cell.angle_alpha   90.00
_cell.angle_beta   90.00
_cell.angle_gamma   90.00
#
_symmetry.space_group_name_H-M   'P 1'
#
loop_
_entity.id
_entity.type
_entity.pdbx_description
1 polymer ?
#
loop_
_entity_poly.entity_id
_entity_poly.type
_entity_poly.pdbx_seq_one_letter_code
_entity_poly.pdbx_strand_id
1 'polypeptide(L)'
;MKKIILILFFISSGILLAQDREDIRKIVAAEFENAKGTKQEMVSNSHDSNSLMIRLGILLFASVASFGWVAYRRLKLKKNSGSQELKEKIKVLRTEKIKYEMDPRLKVIRKKLLETVPGSQIQFDTISNNAKRLNISKEEIAIASRLNMYSQKTVGGYIA
;
A
#
# COMPACT_ATOMS: atom_id res chain seq x y z
N MET A 1 22.62 -34.35 -55.21
CA MET A 1 22.04 -33.17 -54.53
C MET A 1 22.29 -33.11 -53.01
N LYS A 2 22.26 -34.22 -52.25
CA LYS A 2 22.43 -34.20 -50.77
C LYS A 2 23.80 -33.71 -50.23
N LYS A 3 24.88 -33.76 -51.01
CA LYS A 3 26.23 -33.35 -50.56
C LYS A 3 26.47 -31.83 -50.50
N ILE A 4 25.72 -31.03 -51.27
CA ILE A 4 25.90 -29.56 -51.34
C ILE A 4 25.29 -28.87 -50.11
N ILE A 5 24.19 -29.42 -49.58
CA ILE A 5 23.48 -28.86 -48.41
C ILE A 5 24.34 -28.98 -47.14
N LEU A 6 25.12 -30.06 -47.00
CA LEU A 6 25.98 -30.25 -45.82
C LEU A 6 27.12 -29.21 -45.77
N ILE A 7 27.69 -28.87 -46.92
CA ILE A 7 28.79 -27.89 -47.01
C ILE A 7 28.31 -26.48 -46.65
N LEU A 8 27.11 -26.09 -47.11
CA LEU A 8 26.51 -24.80 -46.76
C LEU A 8 26.20 -24.68 -45.25
N PHE A 9 25.80 -25.78 -44.60
CA PHE A 9 25.55 -25.81 -43.16
C PHE A 9 26.85 -25.62 -42.35
N PHE A 10 27.95 -26.25 -42.77
CA PHE A 10 29.25 -26.07 -42.13
C PHE A 10 29.82 -24.66 -42.31
N ILE A 11 29.59 -24.02 -43.48
CA ILE A 11 30.03 -22.64 -43.73
C ILE A 11 29.24 -21.65 -42.87
N SER A 12 27.91 -21.81 -42.73
CA SER A 12 27.12 -20.90 -41.89
C SER A 12 27.45 -21.04 -40.40
N SER A 13 27.69 -22.26 -39.91
CA SER A 13 28.10 -22.49 -38.51
C SER A 13 29.51 -21.95 -38.22
N GLY A 14 30.43 -21.98 -39.20
CA GLY A 14 31.75 -21.40 -39.06
C GLY A 14 31.76 -19.86 -38.98
N ILE A 15 30.89 -19.20 -39.76
CA ILE A 15 30.75 -17.73 -39.74
C ILE A 15 30.16 -17.26 -38.39
N LEU A 16 29.19 -18.00 -37.85
CA LEU A 16 28.57 -17.67 -36.56
C LEU A 16 29.56 -17.75 -35.39
N LEU A 17 30.47 -18.73 -35.40
CA LEU A 17 31.52 -18.89 -34.39
C LEU A 17 32.66 -17.86 -34.50
N ALA A 18 32.86 -17.27 -35.69
CA ALA A 18 33.85 -16.22 -35.90
C ALA A 18 33.37 -14.86 -35.35
N GLN A 19 32.06 -14.59 -35.45
CA GLN A 19 31.45 -13.34 -35.00
C GLN A 19 31.47 -13.20 -33.47
N ASP A 20 31.22 -14.29 -32.74
CA ASP A 20 31.27 -14.33 -31.26
C ASP A 20 32.67 -14.03 -30.70
N ARG A 21 33.75 -14.32 -31.45
CA ARG A 21 35.12 -14.09 -30.99
C ARG A 21 35.55 -12.63 -31.09
N GLU A 22 35.00 -11.85 -32.01
CA GLU A 22 35.33 -10.43 -32.11
C GLU A 22 34.68 -9.60 -31.00
N ASP A 23 33.46 -9.95 -30.61
CA ASP A 23 32.74 -9.25 -29.55
C ASP A 23 33.35 -9.50 -28.17
N ILE A 24 33.83 -10.72 -27.90
CA ILE A 24 34.57 -11.04 -26.67
C ILE A 24 35.86 -10.22 -26.57
N ARG A 25 36.59 -10.01 -27.69
CA ARG A 25 37.81 -9.20 -27.68
C ARG A 25 37.54 -7.73 -27.36
N LYS A 26 36.43 -7.17 -27.84
CA LYS A 26 36.04 -5.78 -27.55
C LYS A 26 35.65 -5.59 -26.08
N ILE A 27 34.96 -6.57 -25.49
CA ILE A 27 34.58 -6.53 -24.06
C ILE A 27 35.83 -6.57 -23.17
N VAL A 28 36.78 -7.46 -23.44
CA VAL A 28 38.01 -7.56 -22.66
C VAL A 28 38.88 -6.30 -22.81
N ALA A 29 38.97 -5.72 -24.00
CA ALA A 29 39.71 -4.47 -24.20
C ALA A 29 39.10 -3.29 -23.42
N ALA A 30 37.76 -3.20 -23.35
CA ALA A 30 37.05 -2.16 -22.59
C ALA A 30 37.23 -2.29 -21.06
N GLU A 31 37.33 -3.51 -20.53
CA GLU A 31 37.61 -3.73 -19.10
C GLU A 31 39.03 -3.31 -18.72
N PHE A 32 40.02 -3.53 -19.60
CA PHE A 32 41.41 -3.14 -19.34
C PHE A 32 41.65 -1.63 -19.37
N GLU A 33 40.90 -0.86 -20.17
CA GLU A 33 40.99 0.62 -20.14
C GLU A 33 40.34 1.22 -18.89
N ASN A 34 39.19 0.69 -18.45
CA ASN A 34 38.54 1.13 -17.22
C ASN A 34 39.39 0.87 -15.96
N ALA A 35 40.19 -0.20 -15.96
CA ALA A 35 41.09 -0.54 -14.85
C ALA A 35 42.35 0.36 -14.77
N LYS A 36 42.73 1.04 -15.86
CA LYS A 36 43.86 1.99 -15.85
C LYS A 36 43.46 3.39 -15.37
N GLY A 37 42.20 3.80 -15.57
CA GLY A 37 41.69 5.10 -15.11
C GLY A 37 41.52 5.22 -13.59
N THR A 38 41.46 4.09 -12.86
CA THR A 38 41.16 4.07 -11.41
C THR A 38 42.38 4.24 -10.50
N LYS A 39 43.60 4.24 -11.04
CA LYS A 39 44.84 4.33 -10.21
C LYS A 39 45.36 5.75 -9.99
N GLN A 40 44.76 6.77 -10.60
CA GLN A 40 45.29 8.14 -10.55
C GLN A 40 44.53 9.11 -9.61
N GLU A 41 43.46 8.67 -8.93
CA GLU A 41 42.66 9.54 -8.03
C GLU A 41 43.07 9.49 -6.54
N MET A 42 44.17 8.80 -6.17
CA MET A 42 44.53 8.61 -4.75
C MET A 42 45.49 9.65 -4.14
N VAL A 43 45.79 10.79 -4.80
CA VAL A 43 46.84 11.72 -4.32
C VAL A 43 46.34 13.13 -3.96
N SER A 44 45.03 13.42 -4.02
CA SER A 44 44.52 14.80 -3.82
C SER A 44 43.56 15.02 -2.63
N ASN A 45 43.31 14.05 -1.75
CA ASN A 45 42.19 14.12 -0.79
C ASN A 45 42.58 14.44 0.67
N SER A 46 43.69 15.12 0.94
CA SER A 46 44.04 15.50 2.33
C SER A 46 43.29 16.74 2.85
N HIS A 47 42.63 17.52 1.97
CA HIS A 47 41.85 18.71 2.37
C HIS A 47 40.35 18.44 2.56
N ASP A 48 39.84 17.27 2.15
CA ASP A 48 38.40 16.92 2.16
C ASP A 48 37.92 16.18 3.41
N SER A 49 38.81 15.61 4.21
CA SER A 49 38.46 14.80 5.38
C SER A 49 37.73 15.61 6.46
N ASN A 50 38.10 16.88 6.68
CA ASN A 50 37.37 17.78 7.59
C ASN A 50 35.98 18.16 7.05
N SER A 51 35.86 18.37 5.73
CA SER A 51 34.58 18.65 5.06
C SER A 51 33.64 17.44 5.16
N LEU A 52 34.16 16.22 4.98
CA LEU A 52 33.40 14.98 5.11
C LEU A 52 32.91 14.75 6.54
N MET A 53 33.75 14.99 7.55
CA MET A 53 33.36 14.86 8.97
C MET A 53 32.24 15.85 9.34
N ILE A 54 32.32 17.11 8.87
CA ILE A 54 31.28 18.11 9.10
C ILE A 54 29.96 17.71 8.41
N ARG A 55 30.03 17.23 7.15
CA ARG A 55 28.86 16.75 6.41
C ARG A 55 28.20 15.55 7.10
N LEU A 56 28.99 14.60 7.59
CA LEU A 56 28.51 13.46 8.38
C LEU A 56 27.86 13.90 9.70
N GLY A 57 28.45 14.90 10.38
CA GLY A 57 27.89 15.48 11.59
C GLY A 57 26.52 16.12 11.36
N ILE A 58 26.38 16.91 10.29
CA ILE A 58 25.09 17.53 9.90
C ILE A 58 24.05 16.46 9.58
N LEU A 59 24.44 15.41 8.85
CA LEU A 59 23.54 14.31 8.49
C LEU A 59 23.05 13.54 9.73
N LEU A 60 23.96 13.22 10.66
CA LEU A 60 23.61 12.59 11.92
C LEU A 60 22.68 13.47 12.76
N PHE A 61 22.98 14.77 12.85
CA PHE A 61 22.15 15.71 13.60
C PHE A 61 20.74 15.81 13.00
N ALA A 62 20.62 15.92 11.67
CA ALA A 62 19.33 15.95 10.99
C ALA A 62 18.54 14.65 11.20
N SER A 63 19.21 13.50 11.19
CA SER A 63 18.59 12.20 11.46
C SER A 63 18.06 12.12 12.89
N VAL A 64 18.85 12.53 13.88
CA VAL A 64 18.43 12.52 15.30
C VAL A 64 17.31 13.53 15.54
N ALA A 65 17.40 14.73 14.97
CA ALA A 65 16.39 15.78 15.11
C ALA A 65 15.04 15.37 14.50
N SER A 66 15.05 14.77 13.30
CA SER A 66 13.83 14.28 12.65
C SER A 66 13.20 13.12 13.42
N PHE A 67 14.01 12.18 13.94
CA PHE A 67 13.50 11.09 14.77
C PHE A 67 12.93 11.59 16.09
N GLY A 68 13.61 12.54 16.74
CA GLY A 68 13.15 13.21 17.97
C GLY A 68 11.82 13.94 17.77
N TRP A 69 11.67 14.65 16.65
CA TRP A 69 10.42 15.34 16.30
C TRP A 69 9.25 14.36 16.13
N VAL A 70 9.46 13.25 15.42
CA VAL A 70 8.44 12.21 15.25
C VAL A 70 8.08 11.56 16.58
N ALA A 71 9.07 11.24 17.42
CA ALA A 71 8.86 10.67 18.74
C ALA A 71 8.07 11.63 19.65
N TYR A 72 8.45 12.91 19.69
CA TYR A 72 7.73 13.95 20.44
C TYR A 72 6.28 14.10 19.98
N ARG A 73 6.05 14.18 18.66
CA ARG A 73 4.70 14.25 18.09
C ARG A 73 3.87 13.02 18.48
N ARG A 74 4.45 11.81 18.41
CA ARG A 74 3.77 10.57 18.80
C ARG A 74 3.41 10.54 20.28
N LEU A 75 4.31 11.01 21.16
CA LEU A 75 4.04 11.11 22.59
C LEU A 75 2.96 12.15 22.90
N LYS A 76 2.99 13.30 22.22
CA LYS A 76 1.96 14.36 22.37
C LYS A 76 0.57 13.85 21.96
N LEU A 77 0.47 13.11 20.85
CA LEU A 77 -0.79 12.50 20.41
C LEU A 77 -1.29 11.40 21.36
N LYS A 78 -0.40 10.64 22.01
CA LYS A 78 -0.78 9.65 23.02
C LYS A 78 -1.35 10.29 24.30
N LYS A 79 -0.98 11.53 24.62
CA LYS A 79 -1.41 12.23 25.84
C LYS A 79 -2.86 12.74 25.78
N ASN A 80 -3.58 12.56 24.67
CA ASN A 80 -5.03 12.75 24.62
C ASN A 80 -5.73 11.64 25.40
N SER A 81 -5.76 11.80 26.73
CA SER A 81 -6.35 10.90 27.73
C SER A 81 -7.76 10.44 27.39
N GLY A 82 -8.57 11.29 26.76
CA GLY A 82 -9.93 10.95 26.35
C GLY A 82 -10.02 9.76 25.37
N SER A 83 -9.00 9.53 24.54
CA SER A 83 -8.99 8.38 23.63
C SER A 83 -8.60 7.08 24.34
N GLN A 84 -7.74 7.14 25.36
CA GLN A 84 -7.35 5.96 26.13
C GLN A 84 -8.48 5.51 27.05
N GLU A 85 -9.11 6.43 27.77
CA GLU A 85 -10.25 6.13 28.64
C GLU A 85 -11.42 5.55 27.84
N LEU A 86 -11.72 6.10 26.65
CA LEU A 86 -12.75 5.55 25.77
C LEU A 86 -12.39 4.15 25.27
N LYS A 87 -11.12 3.91 24.88
CA LYS A 87 -10.67 2.58 24.46
C LYS A 87 -10.77 1.56 25.57
N GLU A 88 -10.46 1.93 26.80
CA GLU A 88 -10.62 1.06 27.97
C GLU A 88 -12.08 0.76 28.25
N LYS A 89 -12.97 1.77 28.25
CA LYS A 89 -14.42 1.55 28.40
C LYS A 89 -14.99 0.63 27.30
N ILE A 90 -14.59 0.82 26.04
CA ILE A 90 -15.00 -0.06 24.93
C ILE A 90 -14.46 -1.48 25.11
N LYS A 91 -13.21 -1.62 25.58
CA LYS A 91 -12.62 -2.93 25.85
C LYS A 91 -13.39 -3.65 26.95
N VAL A 92 -13.71 -2.95 28.04
CA VAL A 92 -14.56 -3.46 29.14
C VAL A 92 -15.91 -3.90 28.61
N LEU A 93 -16.60 -3.08 27.80
CA LEU A 93 -17.88 -3.45 27.18
C LEU A 93 -17.83 -4.66 26.24
N ARG A 94 -16.65 -4.99 25.69
CA ARG A 94 -16.47 -6.20 24.85
C ARG A 94 -16.11 -7.42 25.68
N THR A 95 -15.30 -7.25 26.72
CA THR A 95 -14.81 -8.34 27.58
C THR A 95 -15.86 -8.75 28.61
N GLU A 96 -16.56 -7.78 29.16
CA GLU A 96 -17.87 -8.01 29.76
C GLU A 96 -18.79 -8.36 28.60
N LYS A 97 -18.87 -9.65 28.28
CA LYS A 97 -20.07 -10.17 27.61
C LYS A 97 -21.19 -9.95 28.61
N ILE A 98 -21.73 -8.73 28.65
CA ILE A 98 -22.91 -8.44 29.45
C ILE A 98 -23.97 -9.31 28.82
N LYS A 99 -24.19 -10.48 29.41
CA LYS A 99 -25.39 -11.28 29.20
C LYS A 99 -26.48 -10.44 29.82
N TYR A 100 -26.91 -9.40 29.11
CA TYR A 100 -28.19 -8.79 29.38
C TYR A 100 -29.18 -9.92 29.15
N GLU A 101 -29.71 -10.49 30.23
CA GLU A 101 -30.98 -11.20 30.19
C GLU A 101 -32.01 -10.17 29.74
N MET A 102 -32.08 -10.02 28.42
CA MET A 102 -33.04 -9.15 27.81
C MET A 102 -34.38 -9.85 27.96
N ASP A 103 -35.33 -9.20 28.63
CA ASP A 103 -36.68 -9.72 28.78
C ASP A 103 -37.17 -10.22 27.40
N PRO A 104 -37.64 -11.48 27.28
CA PRO A 104 -38.11 -12.05 26.03
C PRO A 104 -39.09 -11.13 25.28
N ARG A 105 -39.90 -10.34 26.02
CA ARG A 105 -40.82 -9.35 25.45
C ARG A 105 -40.10 -8.22 24.73
N LEU A 106 -39.04 -7.69 25.32
CA LEU A 106 -38.21 -6.63 24.72
C LEU A 106 -37.45 -7.14 23.49
N LYS A 107 -37.07 -8.43 23.47
CA LYS A 107 -36.41 -9.05 22.31
C LYS A 107 -37.33 -9.08 21.09
N VAL A 108 -38.61 -9.39 21.29
CA VAL A 108 -39.63 -9.37 20.22
C VAL A 108 -39.85 -7.95 19.73
N ILE A 109 -39.97 -6.97 20.63
CA ILE A 109 -40.16 -5.56 20.26
C ILE A 109 -38.95 -5.04 19.48
N ARG A 110 -37.72 -5.34 19.91
CA ARG A 110 -36.50 -4.96 19.18
C ARG A 110 -36.44 -5.59 17.79
N LYS A 111 -36.80 -6.87 17.67
CA LYS A 111 -36.86 -7.57 16.38
C LYS A 111 -37.87 -6.89 15.46
N LYS A 112 -39.08 -6.62 15.96
CA LYS A 112 -40.10 -5.88 15.23
C LYS A 112 -39.61 -4.49 14.83
N LEU A 113 -39.02 -3.70 15.73
CA LEU A 113 -38.49 -2.38 15.39
C LEU A 113 -37.39 -2.44 14.33
N LEU A 114 -36.47 -3.41 14.41
CA LEU A 114 -35.41 -3.59 13.40
C LEU A 114 -35.98 -4.01 12.03
N GLU A 115 -37.04 -4.82 12.01
CA GLU A 115 -37.74 -5.25 10.80
C GLU A 115 -38.67 -4.17 10.23
N THR A 116 -39.28 -3.35 11.09
CA THR A 116 -40.24 -2.29 10.72
C THR A 116 -39.53 -1.00 10.30
N VAL A 117 -38.26 -0.76 10.65
CA VAL A 117 -37.52 0.42 10.16
C VAL A 117 -37.45 0.34 8.62
N PRO A 118 -38.20 1.19 7.90
CA PRO A 118 -38.21 1.16 6.45
C PRO A 118 -36.84 1.66 5.96
N GLY A 119 -36.00 0.71 5.51
CA GLY A 119 -34.64 0.95 5.03
C GLY A 119 -33.53 0.16 5.71
N SER A 120 -33.83 -0.73 6.67
CA SER A 120 -32.82 -1.60 7.30
C SER A 120 -32.55 -2.89 6.50
N GLN A 121 -33.51 -3.36 5.70
CA GLN A 121 -33.34 -4.47 4.74
C GLN A 121 -32.63 -3.99 3.47
N ILE A 122 -31.46 -3.37 3.63
CA ILE A 122 -30.55 -3.29 2.51
C ILE A 122 -30.01 -4.72 2.34
N GLN A 123 -30.54 -5.46 1.36
CA GLN A 123 -30.15 -6.83 1.10
C GLN A 123 -28.63 -6.84 0.86
N PHE A 124 -27.85 -7.29 1.85
CA PHE A 124 -26.39 -7.20 1.82
C PHE A 124 -25.78 -7.90 0.59
N ASP A 125 -26.46 -8.93 0.09
CA ASP A 125 -26.08 -9.65 -1.12
C ASP A 125 -26.23 -8.78 -2.38
N THR A 126 -27.27 -7.95 -2.48
CA THR A 126 -27.46 -7.05 -3.63
C THR A 126 -26.47 -5.89 -3.60
N ILE A 127 -26.17 -5.34 -2.41
CA ILE A 127 -25.12 -4.31 -2.25
C ILE A 127 -23.77 -4.88 -2.68
N SER A 128 -23.44 -6.09 -2.23
CA SER A 128 -22.15 -6.72 -2.51
C SER A 128 -21.99 -7.00 -4.02
N ASN A 129 -23.04 -7.48 -4.68
CA ASN A 129 -23.02 -7.73 -6.11
C ASN A 129 -22.95 -6.42 -6.92
N ASN A 130 -23.69 -5.39 -6.52
CA ASN A 130 -23.64 -4.08 -7.18
C ASN A 130 -22.30 -3.37 -6.97
N ALA A 131 -21.69 -3.49 -5.79
CA ALA A 131 -20.35 -2.96 -5.49
C ALA A 131 -19.30 -3.55 -6.42
N LYS A 132 -19.35 -4.88 -6.62
CA LYS A 132 -18.46 -5.57 -7.57
C LYS A 132 -18.70 -5.16 -9.02
N ARG A 133 -19.95 -5.00 -9.43
CA ARG A 133 -20.29 -4.60 -10.81
C ARG A 133 -19.88 -3.17 -11.12
N LEU A 134 -20.01 -2.26 -10.15
CA LEU A 134 -19.76 -0.83 -10.33
C LEU A 134 -18.35 -0.40 -9.93
N ASN A 135 -17.53 -1.29 -9.34
CA ASN A 135 -16.23 -0.97 -8.75
C ASN A 135 -16.28 0.17 -7.72
N ILE A 136 -17.35 0.21 -6.92
CA ILE A 136 -17.59 1.21 -5.88
C ILE A 136 -17.57 0.50 -4.51
N SER A 137 -17.19 1.20 -3.44
CA SER A 137 -17.19 0.60 -2.12
C SER A 137 -18.61 0.24 -1.66
N LYS A 138 -18.74 -0.83 -0.86
CA LYS A 138 -20.03 -1.28 -0.31
C LYS A 138 -20.70 -0.18 0.54
N GLU A 139 -19.87 0.62 1.21
CA GLU A 139 -20.32 1.70 2.09
C GLU A 139 -20.94 2.84 1.29
N GLU A 140 -20.34 3.24 0.17
CA GLU A 140 -20.89 4.27 -0.72
C GLU A 140 -22.24 3.86 -1.31
N ILE A 141 -22.40 2.60 -1.72
CA ILE A 141 -23.69 2.09 -2.22
C ILE A 141 -24.74 2.07 -1.11
N ALA A 142 -24.36 1.68 0.11
CA ALA A 142 -25.26 1.69 1.25
C ALA A 142 -25.71 3.11 1.61
N ILE A 143 -24.80 4.09 1.54
CA ILE A 143 -25.11 5.51 1.78
C ILE A 143 -26.03 6.06 0.69
N ALA A 144 -25.73 5.81 -0.59
CA ALA A 144 -26.55 6.25 -1.71
C ALA A 144 -27.98 5.69 -1.65
N SER A 145 -28.11 4.40 -1.30
CA SER A 145 -29.42 3.76 -1.10
C SER A 145 -30.22 4.44 0.00
N ARG A 146 -29.59 4.77 1.14
CA ARG A 146 -30.25 5.47 2.25
C ARG A 146 -30.68 6.88 1.87
N LEU A 147 -29.81 7.64 1.20
CA LEU A 147 -30.12 9.00 0.73
C LEU A 147 -31.33 8.99 -0.22
N ASN A 148 -31.41 8.01 -1.12
CA ASN A 148 -32.55 7.87 -2.02
C ASN A 148 -33.85 7.58 -1.27
N MET A 149 -33.82 6.71 -0.25
CA MET A 149 -35.00 6.44 0.59
C MET A 149 -35.49 7.70 1.34
N TYR A 150 -34.59 8.51 1.86
CA TYR A 150 -34.97 9.77 2.51
C TYR A 150 -35.52 10.79 1.51
N SER A 151 -34.94 10.90 0.31
CA SER A 151 -35.44 11.77 -0.75
C SER A 151 -36.86 11.39 -1.20
N GLN A 152 -37.14 10.09 -1.38
CA GLN A 152 -38.49 9.62 -1.72
C GLN A 152 -39.50 9.90 -0.62
N LYS A 153 -39.10 9.77 0.66
CA LYS A 153 -39.98 10.09 1.80
C LYS A 153 -40.32 11.58 1.88
N THR A 154 -39.41 12.47 1.49
CA THR A 154 -39.67 13.92 1.49
C THR A 154 -40.53 14.39 0.31
N VAL A 155 -40.46 13.71 -0.85
CA VAL A 155 -41.23 14.08 -2.04
C VAL A 155 -42.61 13.42 -2.05
N GLY A 156 -42.77 12.23 -1.47
CA GLY A 156 -44.07 11.52 -1.37
C GLY A 156 -44.98 11.97 -0.22
N GLY A 157 -44.62 12.99 0.57
CA GLY A 157 -45.40 13.50 1.70
C GLY A 157 -46.51 14.50 1.34
N TYR A 158 -46.69 14.83 0.06
CA TYR A 158 -47.71 15.77 -0.45
C TYR A 158 -48.73 15.11 -1.39
N ILE A 159 -48.98 13.82 -1.24
CA ILE A 159 -50.13 13.15 -1.87
C ILE A 159 -50.77 12.21 -0.85
N ALA A 160 -51.53 12.78 0.09
CA ALA A 160 -52.60 12.15 0.84
C ALA A 160 -53.58 13.24 1.29
#